data_AF-A0A7H4MPA1-F1
#
_entry.id   AF-A0A7H4MPA1-F1
#
_cell.length_a   1.000
_cell.length_b   1.000
_cell.length_c   1.000
_cell.angle_alpha   90.00
_cell.angle_beta   90.00
_cell.angle_gamma   90.00
#
_symmetry.space_group_name_H-M   'P 1'
#
loop_
_entity.id
_entity.type
_entity.pdbx_description
1 polymer ?
#
loop_
_entity_poly.entity_id
_entity_poly.type
_entity_poly.pdbx_seq_one_letter_code
_entity_poly.pdbx_strand_id
1 'polypeptide(L)'
;MSGFDNVFRYNHPKLHGVIMNAEYISYESLIAARDAAEWGFWSMIGAWVSAMATLTAAIVGFLAINVWRKQEEAKELKDFRVAAFRYHNSLIFAPQYMKVKENDSHMARAKNVFDEHQNLYVSTLMMHDVRTRGHASRILNNISDIYKRYRDSEISNHEAHEEIMQIIKTEPLFGMCK
;
A
#
# COMPACT_ATOMS: atom_id res chain seq x y z
N MET A 1 67.54 23.47 -85.76
CA MET A 1 66.85 24.75 -85.49
C MET A 1 65.44 24.43 -85.04
N SER A 2 64.87 24.87 -83.93
CA SER A 2 65.31 25.59 -82.73
C SER A 2 64.00 26.17 -82.14
N GLY A 3 63.73 25.93 -80.86
CA GLY A 3 62.77 26.71 -80.08
C GLY A 3 61.31 26.31 -80.27
N PHE A 4 60.68 25.71 -79.27
CA PHE A 4 60.24 26.43 -78.06
C PHE A 4 59.58 25.43 -77.12
N ASP A 5 60.33 24.99 -76.11
CA ASP A 5 59.76 24.65 -74.83
C ASP A 5 59.06 25.90 -74.30
N ASN A 6 57.74 25.87 -74.09
CA ASN A 6 57.09 26.74 -73.12
C ASN A 6 55.72 26.20 -72.69
N VAL A 7 55.77 25.43 -71.59
CA VAL A 7 54.95 25.64 -70.38
C VAL A 7 53.45 25.87 -70.63
N PHE A 8 52.70 24.79 -70.84
CA PHE A 8 51.29 24.73 -70.44
C PHE A 8 51.22 24.76 -68.91
N ARG A 9 51.35 25.94 -68.30
CA ARG A 9 50.87 26.17 -66.94
C ARG A 9 49.34 26.22 -67.01
N TYR A 10 48.69 25.07 -66.84
CA TYR A 10 47.30 25.05 -66.39
C TYR A 10 47.27 25.64 -64.98
N ASN A 11 47.04 26.94 -64.89
CA ASN A 11 46.58 27.55 -63.65
C ASN A 11 45.15 27.00 -63.46
N HIS A 12 44.96 26.09 -62.49
CA HIS A 12 43.64 25.53 -62.15
C HIS A 12 43.04 26.32 -60.96
N PRO A 13 42.41 27.49 -61.19
CA PRO A 13 41.77 28.25 -60.10
C PRO A 13 40.58 27.49 -59.49
N LYS A 14 40.02 26.50 -60.19
CA LYS A 14 38.90 25.67 -59.71
C LYS A 14 39.33 24.56 -58.74
N LEU A 15 40.56 24.06 -58.82
CA LEU A 15 41.02 22.99 -57.93
C LEU A 15 41.23 23.53 -56.51
N HIS A 16 41.79 24.74 -56.40
CA HIS A 16 42.02 25.40 -55.11
C HIS A 16 40.69 25.73 -54.39
N GLY A 17 39.67 26.17 -55.12
CA GLY A 17 38.33 26.43 -54.56
C GLY A 17 37.59 25.16 -54.11
N VAL A 18 37.77 24.03 -54.82
CA VAL A 18 37.19 22.74 -54.42
C VAL A 18 37.93 22.13 -53.22
N ILE A 19 39.26 22.24 -53.19
CA ILE A 19 40.09 21.77 -52.07
C ILE A 19 39.78 22.58 -50.79
N MET A 20 39.73 23.91 -50.87
CA MET A 20 39.36 24.76 -49.73
C MET A 20 37.96 24.44 -49.18
N ASN A 21 36.99 24.17 -50.06
CA ASN A 21 35.62 23.88 -49.65
C ASN A 21 35.52 22.49 -48.98
N ALA A 22 36.23 21.49 -49.51
CA ALA A 22 36.31 20.17 -48.89
C ALA A 22 37.01 20.20 -47.52
N GLU A 23 38.11 20.94 -47.40
CA GLU A 23 38.80 21.14 -46.11
C GLU A 23 37.91 21.88 -45.10
N TYR A 24 37.21 22.93 -45.53
CA TYR A 24 36.29 23.69 -44.69
C TYR A 24 35.10 22.84 -44.20
N ILE A 25 34.45 22.08 -45.09
CA ILE A 25 33.38 21.15 -44.71
C ILE A 25 33.90 20.08 -43.74
N SER A 26 35.11 19.55 -43.99
CA SER A 26 35.71 18.56 -43.11
C SER A 26 35.99 19.13 -41.71
N TYR A 27 36.44 20.39 -41.63
CA TYR A 27 36.70 21.09 -40.37
C TYR A 27 35.42 21.34 -39.57
N GLU A 28 34.38 21.90 -40.21
CA GLU A 28 33.08 22.14 -39.56
C GLU A 28 32.42 20.82 -39.12
N SER A 29 32.57 19.75 -39.93
CA SER A 29 32.07 18.43 -39.55
C SER A 29 32.78 17.85 -38.32
N LEU A 30 34.08 18.13 -38.17
CA LEU A 30 34.87 17.71 -37.01
C LEU A 30 34.44 18.45 -35.74
N ILE A 31 34.16 19.76 -35.86
CA ILE A 31 33.64 20.58 -34.75
C ILE A 31 32.26 20.05 -34.33
N ALA A 32 31.36 19.87 -35.30
CA ALA A 32 30.02 19.36 -35.02
C ALA A 32 30.06 17.97 -34.38
N ALA A 33 30.97 17.08 -34.82
CA ALA A 33 31.17 15.76 -34.22
C ALA A 33 31.69 15.84 -32.78
N ARG A 34 32.60 16.78 -32.49
CA ARG A 34 33.09 17.02 -31.12
C ARG A 34 31.99 17.53 -30.21
N ASP A 35 31.24 18.53 -30.65
CA ASP A 35 30.15 19.10 -29.85
C ASP A 35 29.07 18.04 -29.60
N ALA A 36 28.72 17.24 -30.61
CA ALA A 36 27.82 16.11 -30.45
C ALA A 36 28.32 15.08 -29.43
N ALA A 37 29.64 14.82 -29.39
CA ALA A 37 30.23 13.94 -28.39
C ALA A 37 30.16 14.53 -26.97
N GLU A 38 30.40 15.84 -26.81
CA GLU A 38 30.26 16.53 -25.53
C GLU A 38 28.82 16.49 -25.00
N TRP A 39 27.83 16.80 -25.85
CA TRP A 39 26.41 16.67 -25.51
C TRP A 39 26.00 15.21 -25.24
N GLY A 40 26.56 14.26 -25.98
CA GLY A 40 26.37 12.83 -25.77
C GLY A 40 26.87 12.37 -24.39
N PHE A 41 28.02 12.86 -23.95
CA PHE A 41 28.55 12.57 -22.62
C PHE A 41 27.65 13.10 -21.51
N TRP A 42 27.20 14.36 -21.61
CA TRP A 42 26.27 14.95 -20.65
C TRP A 42 24.90 14.24 -20.63
N SER A 43 24.42 13.82 -21.80
CA SER A 43 23.18 13.04 -21.94
C SER A 43 23.30 11.67 -21.28
N MET A 44 24.46 11.00 -21.43
CA MET A 44 24.73 9.72 -20.79
C MET A 44 24.70 9.85 -19.26
N ILE A 45 25.31 10.90 -18.70
CA ILE A 45 25.23 11.17 -17.26
C ILE A 45 23.79 11.42 -16.82
N GLY A 46 23.04 12.25 -17.56
CA GLY A 46 21.63 12.51 -17.28
C GLY A 46 20.78 11.24 -17.30
N ALA A 47 21.00 10.37 -18.28
CA ALA A 47 20.33 9.08 -18.39
C ALA A 47 20.64 8.16 -17.20
N TRP A 48 21.89 8.09 -16.76
CA TRP A 48 22.27 7.32 -15.57
C TRP A 48 21.61 7.83 -14.29
N VAL A 49 21.63 9.15 -14.07
CA VAL A 49 20.99 9.77 -12.90
C VAL A 49 19.48 9.51 -12.92
N SER A 50 18.84 9.67 -14.07
CA SER A 50 17.40 9.42 -14.23
C SER A 50 17.04 7.95 -14.00
N ALA A 51 17.83 7.02 -14.55
CA ALA A 51 17.65 5.59 -14.34
C ALA A 51 17.78 5.22 -12.85
N MET A 52 18.79 5.77 -12.17
CA MET A 52 18.99 5.56 -10.73
C MET A 52 17.83 6.12 -9.90
N ALA A 53 17.36 7.33 -10.21
CA ALA A 53 16.21 7.93 -9.53
C ALA A 53 14.93 7.10 -9.72
N THR A 54 14.71 6.56 -10.92
CA THR A 54 13.57 5.70 -11.21
C THR A 54 13.65 4.38 -10.44
N LEU A 55 14.85 3.78 -10.38
CA LEU A 55 15.08 2.54 -9.64
C LEU A 55 14.84 2.73 -8.13
N THR A 56 15.36 3.81 -7.55
CA THR A 56 15.15 4.10 -6.13
C THR A 56 13.69 4.37 -5.81
N ALA A 57 12.98 5.12 -6.67
CA ALA A 57 11.54 5.33 -6.53
C ALA A 57 10.76 4.01 -6.57
N ALA A 58 11.11 3.09 -7.47
CA ALA A 58 10.49 1.77 -7.55
C ALA A 58 10.73 0.94 -6.27
N ILE A 59 11.95 0.96 -5.73
CA ILE A 59 12.29 0.26 -4.47
C ILE A 59 11.48 0.83 -3.31
N VAL A 60 11.45 2.16 -3.16
CA VAL A 60 10.69 2.82 -2.09
C VAL A 60 9.20 2.53 -2.21
N GLY A 61 8.65 2.59 -3.43
CA GLY A 61 7.25 2.23 -3.68
C GLY A 61 6.93 0.80 -3.28
N PHE A 62 7.79 -0.16 -3.61
CA PHE A 62 7.63 -1.55 -3.21
C PHE A 62 7.67 -1.74 -1.68
N LEU A 63 8.62 -1.08 -1.00
CA LEU A 63 8.70 -1.11 0.46
C LEU A 63 7.46 -0.48 1.11
N ALA A 64 6.97 0.64 0.59
CA ALA A 64 5.78 1.33 1.10
C ALA A 64 4.54 0.44 1.03
N ILE A 65 4.30 -0.26 -0.09
CA ILE A 65 3.18 -1.20 -0.24
C ILE A 65 3.25 -2.32 0.82
N ASN A 66 4.45 -2.87 1.05
CA ASN A 66 4.63 -3.92 2.04
C ASN A 66 4.39 -3.43 3.47
N VAL A 67 4.81 -2.21 3.79
CA VAL A 67 4.55 -1.58 5.09
C VAL A 67 3.06 -1.32 5.27
N TRP A 68 2.36 -0.79 4.27
CA TRP A 68 0.92 -0.57 4.33
C TRP A 68 0.14 -1.85 4.54
N ARG A 69 0.52 -2.94 3.88
CA ARG A 69 -0.12 -4.24 4.11
C ARG A 69 0.03 -4.68 5.57
N LYS A 70 1.23 -4.59 6.14
CA LYS A 70 1.48 -4.93 7.56
C LYS A 70 0.72 -4.00 8.52
N GLN A 71 0.61 -2.72 8.18
CA GLN A 71 -0.16 -1.75 8.97
C GLN A 71 -1.66 -2.04 8.92
N GLU A 72 -2.19 -2.42 7.76
CA GLU A 72 -3.60 -2.77 7.62
C GLU A 72 -3.92 -4.05 8.41
N GLU A 73 -3.09 -5.09 8.31
CA GLU A 73 -3.23 -6.31 9.12
C GLU A 73 -3.24 -6.01 10.64
N ALA A 74 -2.34 -5.14 11.10
CA ALA A 74 -2.29 -4.74 12.51
C ALA A 74 -3.52 -3.91 12.93
N LYS A 75 -4.02 -3.06 12.02
CA LYS A 75 -5.22 -2.25 12.23
C LYS A 75 -6.48 -3.12 12.29
N GLU A 76 -6.64 -4.08 11.39
CA GLU A 76 -7.73 -5.07 11.41
C GLU A 76 -7.81 -5.80 12.75
N LEU A 77 -6.66 -6.27 13.25
CA LEU A 77 -6.59 -6.97 14.53
C LEU A 77 -6.95 -6.05 15.70
N LYS A 78 -6.49 -4.80 15.68
CA LYS A 78 -6.87 -3.78 16.67
C LYS A 78 -8.37 -3.51 16.63
N ASP A 79 -8.95 -3.35 15.44
CA ASP A 79 -10.37 -3.03 15.28
C ASP A 79 -11.25 -4.19 15.78
N PHE A 80 -10.87 -5.44 15.52
CA PHE A 80 -11.51 -6.62 16.10
C PHE A 80 -11.44 -6.66 17.63
N ARG A 81 -10.26 -6.40 18.21
CA ARG A 81 -10.09 -6.35 19.67
C ARG A 81 -10.98 -5.29 20.29
N VAL A 82 -10.98 -4.09 19.72
CA VAL A 82 -11.82 -2.98 20.19
C VAL A 82 -13.30 -3.33 20.07
N ALA A 83 -13.74 -3.92 18.97
CA ALA A 83 -15.12 -4.34 18.78
C ALA A 83 -15.56 -5.37 19.83
N ALA A 84 -14.72 -6.36 20.14
CA ALA A 84 -15.02 -7.36 21.16
C ALA A 84 -15.18 -6.73 22.55
N PHE A 85 -14.32 -5.76 22.89
CA PHE A 85 -14.42 -5.01 24.14
C PHE A 85 -15.65 -4.10 24.20
N ARG A 86 -16.00 -3.45 23.08
CA ARG A 86 -17.23 -2.63 23.00
C ARG A 86 -18.47 -3.50 23.21
N TYR A 87 -18.50 -4.68 22.59
CA TYR A 87 -19.56 -5.64 22.80
C TYR A 87 -19.65 -6.08 24.27
N HIS A 88 -18.54 -6.49 24.87
CA HIS A 88 -18.50 -6.82 26.30
C HIS A 88 -19.03 -5.65 27.19
N ASN A 89 -18.55 -4.43 26.96
CA ASN A 89 -19.01 -3.26 27.71
C ASN A 89 -20.49 -2.96 27.50
N SER A 90 -21.03 -3.20 26.30
CA SER A 90 -22.45 -3.00 26.03
C SER A 90 -23.34 -3.92 26.89
N LEU A 91 -22.87 -5.14 27.19
CA LEU A 91 -23.59 -6.11 28.03
C LEU A 91 -23.63 -5.70 29.51
N ILE A 92 -22.62 -5.00 30.01
CA ILE A 92 -22.60 -4.50 31.40
C ILE A 92 -23.81 -3.57 31.65
N PHE A 93 -24.16 -2.74 30.68
CA PHE A 93 -25.28 -1.80 30.79
C PHE A 93 -26.60 -2.32 30.22
N ALA A 94 -26.58 -3.54 29.66
CA ALA A 94 -27.74 -4.16 29.05
C ALA A 94 -28.81 -4.53 30.09
N PRO A 95 -30.06 -4.75 29.66
CA PRO A 95 -31.10 -5.31 30.53
C PRO A 95 -30.67 -6.66 31.12
N GLN A 96 -31.11 -6.99 32.34
CA GLN A 96 -30.70 -8.25 33.00
C GLN A 96 -31.03 -9.49 32.15
N TYR A 97 -32.20 -9.48 31.49
CA TYR A 97 -32.61 -10.46 30.49
C TYR A 97 -33.16 -9.73 29.27
N MET A 98 -33.04 -10.34 28.08
CA MET A 98 -33.52 -9.77 26.82
C MET A 98 -35.05 -9.87 26.67
N LYS A 99 -35.78 -9.24 27.60
CA LYS A 99 -37.25 -9.12 27.58
C LYS A 99 -37.62 -7.65 27.39
N VAL A 100 -37.70 -7.21 26.14
CA VAL A 100 -37.90 -5.81 25.82
C VAL A 100 -39.27 -5.59 25.19
N LYS A 101 -40.04 -4.63 25.71
CA LYS A 101 -41.24 -4.11 25.07
C LYS A 101 -40.87 -2.91 24.18
N GLU A 102 -41.60 -2.72 23.09
CA GLU A 102 -41.27 -1.80 22.00
C GLU A 102 -41.01 -0.33 22.42
N ASN A 103 -41.65 0.15 23.48
CA ASN A 103 -41.54 1.54 23.95
C ASN A 103 -40.68 1.71 25.22
N ASP A 104 -39.83 0.74 25.53
CA ASP A 104 -39.04 0.72 26.76
C ASP A 104 -37.64 1.33 26.57
N SER A 105 -37.14 2.05 27.56
CA SER A 105 -35.73 2.46 27.68
C SER A 105 -34.75 1.29 27.53
N HIS A 106 -35.18 0.07 27.88
CA HIS A 106 -34.44 -1.16 27.66
C HIS A 106 -34.22 -1.49 26.17
N MET A 107 -35.06 -0.98 25.25
CA MET A 107 -34.92 -1.19 23.80
C MET A 107 -33.68 -0.51 23.23
N ALA A 108 -33.41 0.73 23.63
CA ALA A 108 -32.21 1.43 23.18
C ALA A 108 -30.93 0.68 23.60
N ARG A 109 -30.91 0.12 24.81
CA ARG A 109 -29.78 -0.65 25.35
C ARG A 109 -29.64 -2.00 24.65
N ALA A 110 -30.75 -2.71 24.43
CA ALA A 110 -30.77 -3.97 23.69
C ALA A 110 -30.32 -3.81 22.24
N LYS A 111 -30.75 -2.73 21.57
CA LYS A 111 -30.27 -2.36 20.23
C LYS A 111 -28.77 -2.09 20.23
N ASN A 112 -28.25 -1.38 21.22
CA ASN A 112 -26.81 -1.13 21.34
C ASN A 112 -26.00 -2.44 21.45
N VAL A 113 -26.48 -3.42 22.23
CA VAL A 113 -25.84 -4.75 22.32
C VAL A 113 -25.84 -5.46 20.97
N PHE A 114 -26.96 -5.41 20.24
CA PHE A 114 -27.03 -5.98 18.89
C PHE A 114 -26.09 -5.27 17.92
N ASP A 115 -26.08 -3.93 17.90
CA ASP A 115 -25.23 -3.14 17.02
C ASP A 115 -23.74 -3.41 17.29
N GLU A 116 -23.32 -3.51 18.55
CA GLU A 116 -21.93 -3.84 18.89
C GLU A 116 -21.56 -5.30 18.58
N HIS A 117 -22.52 -6.24 18.69
CA HIS A 117 -22.31 -7.62 18.21
C HIS A 117 -22.14 -7.65 16.68
N GLN A 118 -22.93 -6.88 15.93
CA GLN A 118 -22.76 -6.74 14.48
C GLN A 118 -21.42 -6.09 14.11
N ASN A 119 -20.97 -5.08 14.86
CA ASN A 119 -19.64 -4.49 14.66
C ASN A 119 -18.52 -5.52 14.82
N LEU A 120 -18.64 -6.42 15.81
CA LEU A 120 -17.70 -7.52 15.99
C LEU A 120 -17.72 -8.49 14.79
N TYR A 121 -18.91 -8.85 14.30
CA TYR A 121 -19.06 -9.66 13.09
C TYR A 121 -18.38 -9.00 11.88
N VAL A 122 -18.67 -7.72 11.62
CA VAL A 122 -18.09 -6.97 10.51
C VAL A 122 -16.57 -6.87 10.64
N SER A 123 -16.04 -6.57 11.82
CA SER A 123 -14.58 -6.51 12.05
C SER A 123 -13.87 -7.82 11.75
N THR A 124 -14.55 -8.95 11.94
CA THR A 124 -14.04 -10.28 11.58
C THR A 124 -14.09 -10.51 10.07
N LEU A 125 -15.21 -10.16 9.43
CA LEU A 125 -15.40 -10.33 7.99
C LEU A 125 -14.40 -9.50 7.17
N MET A 126 -14.09 -8.29 7.63
CA MET A 126 -13.18 -7.34 6.97
C MET A 126 -11.70 -7.73 7.07
N MET A 127 -11.36 -8.78 7.82
CA MET A 127 -9.98 -9.27 7.88
C MET A 127 -9.56 -9.87 6.53
N HIS A 128 -8.40 -9.44 6.04
CA HIS A 128 -7.87 -9.90 4.75
C HIS A 128 -7.16 -11.25 4.87
N ASP A 129 -6.39 -11.46 5.94
CA ASP A 129 -5.67 -12.72 6.15
C ASP A 129 -6.64 -13.86 6.53
N VAL A 130 -6.69 -14.90 5.70
CA VAL A 130 -7.63 -16.02 5.87
C VAL A 130 -7.39 -16.78 7.17
N ARG A 131 -6.13 -16.92 7.59
CA ARG A 131 -5.77 -17.65 8.81
C ARG A 131 -6.20 -16.86 10.06
N THR A 132 -5.87 -15.58 10.11
CA THR A 132 -6.26 -14.66 11.19
C THR A 132 -7.78 -14.54 11.26
N ARG A 133 -8.44 -14.39 10.11
CA ARG A 133 -9.91 -14.40 10.01
C ARG A 133 -10.52 -15.71 10.51
N GLY A 134 -9.91 -16.86 10.20
CA GLY A 134 -10.37 -18.16 10.69
C GLY A 134 -10.33 -18.25 12.23
N HIS A 135 -9.23 -17.79 12.84
CA HIS A 135 -9.13 -17.71 14.30
C HIS A 135 -10.14 -16.73 14.91
N ALA A 136 -10.27 -15.53 14.33
CA ALA A 136 -11.24 -14.53 14.76
C ALA A 136 -12.68 -15.03 14.62
N SER A 137 -13.00 -15.74 13.54
CA SER A 137 -14.31 -16.33 13.29
C SER A 137 -14.67 -17.41 14.30
N ARG A 138 -13.71 -18.26 14.71
CA ARG A 138 -13.93 -19.23 15.80
C ARG A 138 -14.32 -18.51 17.10
N ILE A 139 -13.59 -17.45 17.45
CA ILE A 139 -13.85 -16.64 18.64
C ILE A 139 -15.21 -15.96 18.54
N LEU A 140 -15.52 -15.37 17.39
CA LEU A 140 -16.82 -14.75 17.11
C LEU A 140 -17.97 -15.75 17.25
N ASN A 141 -17.82 -16.98 16.77
CA ASN A 141 -18.84 -18.01 16.91
C ASN A 141 -19.10 -18.32 18.39
N ASN A 142 -18.04 -18.51 19.19
CA ASN A 142 -18.17 -18.71 20.64
C ASN A 142 -18.89 -17.54 21.32
N ILE A 143 -18.53 -16.30 20.98
CA ILE A 143 -19.19 -15.09 21.50
C ILE A 143 -20.65 -15.01 21.02
N SER A 144 -20.94 -15.43 19.80
CA SER A 144 -22.28 -15.42 19.21
C SER A 144 -23.21 -16.46 19.84
N ASP A 145 -22.67 -17.60 20.28
CA ASP A 145 -23.43 -18.59 21.04
C ASP A 145 -23.86 -18.02 22.41
N ILE A 146 -22.98 -17.27 23.08
CA ILE A 146 -23.31 -16.55 24.32
C ILE A 146 -24.37 -15.48 24.05
N TYR A 147 -24.19 -14.69 22.99
CA TYR A 147 -25.19 -13.70 22.57
C TYR A 147 -26.56 -14.33 22.35
N LYS A 148 -26.62 -15.48 21.68
CA LYS A 148 -27.85 -16.22 21.43
C LYS A 148 -28.52 -16.65 22.72
N ARG A 149 -27.78 -17.26 23.66
CA ARG A 149 -28.30 -17.63 25.00
C ARG A 149 -28.85 -16.42 25.75
N TYR A 150 -28.16 -15.28 25.70
CA TYR A 150 -28.61 -14.05 26.34
C TYR A 150 -29.88 -13.49 25.69
N ARG A 151 -29.92 -13.46 24.35
CA ARG A 151 -31.06 -13.02 23.55
C ARG A 151 -32.29 -13.88 23.79
N ASP A 152 -32.09 -15.20 23.93
CA ASP A 152 -33.16 -16.17 24.20
C ASP A 152 -33.57 -16.15 25.69
N SER A 153 -32.98 -15.25 26.50
CA SER A 153 -33.20 -15.08 27.94
C SER A 153 -32.86 -16.32 28.78
N GLU A 154 -31.95 -17.17 28.28
CA GLU A 154 -31.44 -18.35 29.00
C GLU A 154 -30.41 -17.96 30.06
N ILE A 155 -29.62 -16.91 29.77
CA ILE A 155 -28.61 -16.35 30.68
C ILE A 155 -28.87 -14.89 30.98
N SER A 156 -28.37 -14.44 32.12
CA SER A 156 -28.39 -13.03 32.49
C SER A 156 -27.29 -12.23 31.78
N ASN A 157 -27.41 -10.91 31.75
CA ASN A 157 -26.34 -10.05 31.26
C ASN A 157 -25.04 -10.23 32.05
N HIS A 158 -25.15 -10.50 33.36
CA HIS A 158 -24.02 -10.71 34.25
C HIS A 158 -23.20 -11.93 33.82
N GLU A 159 -23.88 -13.05 33.65
CA GLU A 159 -23.29 -14.30 33.18
C GLU A 159 -22.70 -14.15 31.76
N ALA A 160 -23.42 -13.48 30.86
CA ALA A 160 -22.96 -13.25 29.49
C ALA A 160 -21.65 -12.44 29.44
N HIS A 161 -21.57 -11.31 30.15
CA HIS A 161 -20.36 -10.47 30.11
C HIS A 161 -19.16 -11.17 30.77
N GLU A 162 -19.38 -11.98 31.81
CA GLU A 162 -18.32 -12.76 32.46
C GLU A 162 -17.76 -13.86 31.55
N GLU A 163 -18.64 -14.63 30.90
CA GLU A 163 -18.22 -15.67 29.93
C GLU A 163 -17.42 -15.05 28.77
N ILE A 164 -17.86 -13.91 28.25
CA ILE A 164 -17.13 -13.19 27.18
C ILE A 164 -15.79 -12.67 27.67
N MET A 165 -15.71 -12.16 28.90
CA MET A 165 -14.44 -11.69 29.47
C MET A 165 -13.45 -12.85 29.65
N GLN A 166 -13.92 -14.05 29.99
CA GLN A 166 -13.07 -15.24 30.04
C GLN A 166 -12.50 -15.57 28.65
N ILE A 167 -13.31 -15.53 27.60
CA ILE A 167 -12.83 -15.71 26.21
C ILE A 167 -11.78 -14.67 25.88
N ILE A 168 -12.05 -13.39 26.15
CA ILE A 168 -11.13 -12.27 25.85
C ILE A 168 -9.78 -12.43 26.57
N LYS A 169 -9.78 -12.94 27.81
CA LYS A 169 -8.54 -13.15 28.60
C LYS A 169 -7.75 -14.38 28.19
N THR A 170 -8.40 -15.41 27.62
CA THR A 170 -7.80 -16.71 27.33
C THR A 170 -7.41 -16.89 25.87
N GLU A 171 -8.03 -16.14 24.96
CA GLU A 171 -7.75 -16.23 23.54
C GLU A 171 -6.52 -15.40 23.17
N PRO A 172 -5.49 -16.01 22.55
CA PRO A 172 -4.21 -15.35 22.26
C PRO A 172 -4.37 -14.20 21.27
N LEU A 173 -5.43 -14.19 20.47
CA LEU A 173 -5.70 -13.16 19.48
C LEU A 173 -5.91 -11.78 20.13
N PHE A 174 -6.31 -11.73 21.40
CA PHE A 174 -6.46 -10.48 22.16
C PHE A 174 -5.16 -10.02 22.84
N GLY A 175 -4.12 -10.85 22.89
CA GLY A 175 -2.80 -10.49 23.44
C GLY A 175 -2.79 -10.20 24.94
N MET A 176 -3.79 -10.67 25.68
CA MET A 176 -3.90 -10.51 27.14
C MET A 176 -3.53 -11.76 27.94
N CYS A 177 -3.37 -12.89 27.27
CA CYS A 177 -2.85 -14.10 27.89
C CYS A 177 -1.38 -13.87 28.26
N LYS A 178 -1.06 -14.04 29.54
CA LYS A 178 0.32 -14.24 30.00
C LYS A 178 0.70 -15.70 29.90
#